data_AF-A0A1B2DEB0-F1
#
_entry.id   AF-A0A1B2DEB0-F1
#
_cell.length_a   1.000
_cell.length_b   1.000
_cell.length_c   1.000
_cell.angle_alpha   90.00
_cell.angle_beta   90.00
_cell.angle_gamma   90.00
#
_symmetry.space_group_name_H-M   'P 1'
#
loop_
_entity.id
_entity.type
_entity.pdbx_description
1 polymer ?
#
loop_
_entity_poly.entity_id
_entity_poly.type
_entity_poly.pdbx_seq_one_letter_code
_entity_poly.pdbx_strand_id
1 'polypeptide(L)'
;MNISLKRAQAIFVKDYKEFSRNYALSIMLIFPILLALLLRAANASSSLPGSFATVLNLSFVLLTCFAQACLIAEEKERNTLRSLMMTPATTIDVLIGKSTLVFVMSAVVLVIATYLFGYEPASIWAFVAAILLSIILYTAVGTICGLFSKTLLDASLSIIPVTIIFSAAPWGAFLVEDYPIFKVLDYMPSSQLVHLLGIPHTGFTTGELLIPLLIILAWTVVLTIVSVVLYQRRLKDE
;
A
#
# COMPACT_ATOMS: atom_id res chain seq x y z
N MET A 1 -10.44 -11.57 -27.83
CA MET A 1 -10.09 -10.35 -27.07
C MET A 1 -8.57 -10.25 -26.99
N ASN A 2 -7.93 -9.53 -27.92
CA ASN A 2 -6.51 -9.19 -27.77
C ASN A 2 -6.43 -7.81 -27.16
N ILE A 3 -6.17 -7.73 -25.85
CA ILE A 3 -5.68 -6.49 -25.22
C ILE A 3 -4.34 -6.21 -25.89
N SER A 4 -4.31 -5.34 -26.90
CA SER A 4 -3.06 -5.04 -27.57
C SER A 4 -2.17 -4.32 -26.56
N LEU A 5 -0.94 -4.83 -26.39
CA LEU A 5 0.07 -4.28 -25.48
C LEU A 5 0.21 -2.75 -25.63
N LYS A 6 -0.01 -2.25 -26.85
CA LYS A 6 -0.04 -0.82 -27.19
C LYS A 6 -1.18 -0.04 -26.51
N ARG A 7 -2.37 -0.60 -26.36
CA ARG A 7 -3.49 0.05 -25.64
C ARG A 7 -3.23 0.13 -24.14
N ALA A 8 -2.75 -0.96 -23.54
CA ALA A 8 -2.37 -0.96 -22.12
C ALA A 8 -1.24 0.04 -21.84
N GLN A 9 -0.22 0.10 -22.72
CA GLN A 9 0.87 1.08 -22.62
C GLN A 9 0.38 2.52 -22.77
N ALA A 10 -0.55 2.78 -23.71
CA ALA A 10 -1.11 4.12 -23.90
C ALA A 10 -1.91 4.60 -22.68
N ILE A 11 -2.68 3.71 -22.04
CA ILE A 11 -3.40 4.00 -20.78
C ILE A 11 -2.39 4.30 -19.67
N PHE A 12 -1.36 3.46 -19.52
CA PHE A 12 -0.32 3.66 -18.50
C PHE A 12 0.41 5.01 -18.66
N VAL A 13 0.81 5.38 -19.89
CA VAL A 13 1.50 6.65 -20.15
C VAL A 13 0.58 7.85 -19.93
N LYS A 14 -0.69 7.74 -20.33
CA LYS A 14 -1.70 8.78 -20.09
C LYS A 14 -1.90 9.00 -18.59
N ASP A 15 -2.16 7.93 -17.85
CA ASP A 15 -2.45 7.98 -16.42
C ASP A 15 -1.21 8.42 -15.62
N TYR A 16 0.01 8.02 -16.01
CA TYR A 16 1.26 8.55 -15.42
C TYR A 16 1.41 10.06 -15.63
N LYS A 17 1.08 10.55 -16.83
CA LYS A 17 1.19 11.99 -17.15
C LYS A 17 0.11 12.82 -16.43
N GLU A 18 -1.08 12.26 -16.24
CA GLU A 18 -2.13 12.85 -15.39
C GLU A 18 -1.71 12.84 -13.91
N PHE A 19 -1.08 11.76 -13.44
CA PHE A 19 -0.54 11.62 -12.08
C PHE A 19 0.54 12.66 -11.79
N SER A 20 1.50 12.84 -12.71
CA SER A 20 2.57 13.84 -12.58
C SER A 20 2.05 15.28 -12.63
N ARG A 21 0.90 15.53 -13.27
CA ARG A 21 0.24 16.84 -13.26
C ARG A 21 -0.54 17.10 -11.96
N ASN A 22 -0.88 16.06 -11.20
CA ASN A 22 -1.51 16.22 -9.91
C ASN A 22 -0.43 16.50 -8.85
N TYR A 23 -0.32 17.76 -8.44
CA TYR A 23 0.66 18.20 -7.44
C TYR A 23 0.52 17.43 -6.11
N ALA A 24 -0.70 17.08 -5.69
CA ALA A 24 -0.93 16.36 -4.45
C ALA A 24 -0.31 14.94 -4.50
N LEU A 25 -0.49 14.23 -5.61
CA LEU A 25 0.06 12.89 -5.82
C LEU A 25 1.58 12.90 -6.03
N SER A 26 2.10 13.93 -6.71
CA SER A 26 3.55 14.12 -6.90
C SER A 26 4.28 14.39 -5.59
N ILE A 27 3.69 15.17 -4.69
CA ILE A 27 4.24 15.42 -3.35
C ILE A 27 4.30 14.12 -2.53
N MET A 28 3.30 13.26 -2.66
CA MET A 28 3.23 11.98 -1.92
C MET A 28 4.23 10.94 -2.39
N LEU A 29 4.68 10.98 -3.66
CA LEU A 29 5.79 10.16 -4.14
C LEU A 29 7.12 10.54 -3.48
N ILE A 30 7.31 11.83 -3.19
CA ILE A 30 8.56 12.35 -2.61
C ILE A 30 8.59 12.13 -1.09
N PHE A 31 7.44 12.08 -0.44
CA PHE A 31 7.35 12.01 1.02
C PHE A 31 8.06 10.79 1.64
N PRO A 32 7.88 9.54 1.17
CA PRO A 32 8.64 8.38 1.64
C PRO A 32 10.16 8.55 1.57
N ILE A 33 10.64 9.16 0.49
CA ILE A 33 12.06 9.39 0.22
C ILE A 33 12.62 10.40 1.22
N LEU A 34 11.89 11.50 1.43
CA LEU A 34 12.26 12.54 2.39
C LEU A 34 12.24 11.99 3.82
N LEU A 35 11.24 11.20 4.18
CA LEU A 35 11.14 10.57 5.50
C LEU A 35 12.30 9.60 5.77
N ALA A 36 12.67 8.79 4.77
CA ALA A 36 13.81 7.89 4.86
C ALA A 36 15.12 8.65 5.12
N LEU A 37 15.34 9.76 4.41
CA LEU A 37 16.51 10.62 4.59
C LEU A 37 16.53 11.32 5.95
N LEU A 38 15.39 11.83 6.41
CA LEU A 38 15.29 12.50 7.71
C LEU A 38 15.60 11.54 8.86
N LEU A 39 15.02 10.34 8.85
CA LEU A 39 15.25 9.37 9.91
C LEU A 39 16.67 8.80 9.88
N ARG A 40 17.27 8.65 8.70
CA ARG A 40 18.69 8.33 8.57
C ARG A 40 19.58 9.44 9.15
N ALA A 41 19.28 10.70 8.84
CA ALA A 41 20.04 11.86 9.35
C ALA A 41 19.89 12.05 10.87
N ALA A 42 18.75 11.66 11.44
CA ALA A 42 18.49 11.72 12.88
C ALA A 42 19.23 10.65 13.71
N ASN A 43 20.14 9.87 13.11
CA ASN A 43 20.83 8.73 13.74
C ASN A 43 19.88 7.70 14.38
N ALA A 44 18.64 7.61 13.91
CA ALA A 44 17.71 6.55 14.28
C ALA A 44 18.18 5.16 13.77
N SER A 45 19.29 5.12 13.03
CA SER A 45 20.03 3.94 12.58
C SER A 45 20.63 3.09 13.71
N SER A 46 20.62 3.54 14.97
CA SER A 46 20.96 2.66 16.11
C SER A 46 19.83 1.67 16.47
N SER A 47 18.60 1.94 16.01
CA SER A 47 17.40 1.08 16.16
C SER A 47 16.83 0.74 14.77
N LEU A 48 17.72 0.29 13.87
CA LEU A 48 17.47 0.08 12.43
C LEU A 48 16.12 -0.56 12.07
N PRO A 49 15.67 -1.67 12.71
CA PRO A 49 14.45 -2.35 12.28
C PRO A 49 13.17 -1.54 12.53
N GLY A 50 13.01 -0.98 13.73
CA GLY A 50 11.80 -0.28 14.12
C GLY A 50 11.64 1.06 13.39
N SER A 51 12.73 1.81 13.27
CA SER A 51 12.74 3.09 12.55
C SER A 51 12.42 2.89 11.07
N PHE A 52 13.02 1.88 10.42
CA PHE A 52 12.70 1.59 9.03
C PHE A 52 11.27 1.06 8.84
N ALA A 53 10.77 0.26 9.79
CA ALA A 53 9.39 -0.21 9.75
C ALA A 53 8.36 0.94 9.79
N THR A 54 8.65 2.03 10.51
CA THR A 54 7.80 3.23 10.49
C THR A 54 7.82 3.93 9.13
N VAL A 55 8.99 4.02 8.48
CA VAL A 55 9.12 4.53 7.11
C VAL A 55 8.24 3.72 6.17
N LEU A 56 8.36 2.39 6.18
CA LEU A 56 7.61 1.52 5.28
C LEU A 56 6.10 1.59 5.54
N ASN A 57 5.65 1.45 6.80
CA ASN A 57 4.23 1.50 7.13
C ASN A 57 3.58 2.82 6.71
N LEU A 58 4.22 3.94 7.02
CA LEU A 58 3.70 5.26 6.64
C LEU A 58 3.73 5.44 5.11
N SER A 59 4.77 4.93 4.45
CA SER A 59 4.86 4.93 2.99
C SER A 59 3.76 4.10 2.35
N PHE A 60 3.44 2.92 2.86
CA PHE A 60 2.33 2.13 2.33
C PHE A 60 1.01 2.87 2.46
N VAL A 61 0.71 3.42 3.63
CA VAL A 61 -0.56 4.14 3.82
C VAL A 61 -0.66 5.37 2.92
N LEU A 62 0.37 6.22 2.89
CA LEU A 62 0.33 7.48 2.15
C LEU A 62 0.59 7.34 0.65
N LEU A 63 1.43 6.39 0.23
CA LEU A 63 1.76 6.24 -1.17
C LEU A 63 0.82 5.25 -1.87
N THR A 64 0.54 4.11 -1.26
CA THR A 64 -0.28 3.07 -1.92
C THR A 64 -1.76 3.28 -1.65
N CYS A 65 -2.18 3.32 -0.38
CA CYS A 65 -3.60 3.40 -0.02
C CYS A 65 -4.20 4.75 -0.42
N PHE A 66 -3.52 5.85 -0.12
CA PHE A 66 -4.02 7.18 -0.48
C PHE A 66 -4.08 7.41 -1.98
N ALA A 67 -2.98 7.13 -2.70
CA ALA A 67 -2.96 7.34 -4.15
C ALA A 67 -4.07 6.52 -4.82
N GLN A 68 -4.27 5.27 -4.38
CA GLN A 68 -5.33 4.42 -4.90
C GLN A 68 -6.73 4.97 -4.61
N ALA A 69 -6.99 5.41 -3.36
CA ALA A 69 -8.29 5.95 -2.98
C ALA A 69 -8.62 7.23 -3.75
N CYS A 70 -7.65 8.14 -3.90
CA CYS A 70 -7.81 9.38 -4.66
C CYS A 70 -8.02 9.13 -6.15
N LEU A 71 -7.28 8.19 -6.75
CA LEU A 71 -7.46 7.85 -8.18
C LEU A 71 -8.86 7.31 -8.48
N ILE A 72 -9.44 6.54 -7.56
CA ILE A 72 -10.80 6.01 -7.72
C ILE A 72 -11.85 7.10 -7.47
N ALA A 73 -11.64 7.93 -6.46
CA ALA A 73 -12.57 9.03 -6.13
C ALA A 73 -12.56 10.13 -7.20
N GLU A 74 -11.41 10.46 -7.79
CA GLU A 74 -11.32 11.43 -8.88
C GLU A 74 -12.14 10.98 -10.11
N GLU A 75 -12.12 9.69 -10.42
CA GLU A 75 -12.90 9.09 -11.52
C GLU A 75 -14.42 9.15 -11.27
N LYS A 76 -14.83 9.05 -10.00
CA LYS A 76 -16.22 9.25 -9.57
C LYS A 76 -16.64 10.70 -9.67
N GLU A 77 -15.82 11.60 -9.16
CA GLU A 77 -16.13 13.04 -9.08
C GLU A 77 -16.23 13.67 -10.47
N ARG A 78 -15.37 13.26 -11.41
CA ARG A 78 -15.40 13.76 -12.80
C ARG A 78 -16.50 13.15 -13.67
N ASN A 79 -17.38 12.30 -13.12
CA ASN A 79 -18.40 11.53 -13.86
C ASN A 79 -17.82 10.68 -15.03
N THR A 80 -16.51 10.46 -15.06
CA THR A 80 -15.88 9.65 -16.11
C THR A 80 -16.17 8.16 -15.91
N LEU A 81 -16.59 7.72 -14.73
CA LEU A 81 -17.21 6.40 -14.53
C LEU A 81 -18.44 6.18 -15.44
N ARG A 82 -19.29 7.20 -15.63
CA ARG A 82 -20.46 7.13 -16.53
C ARG A 82 -20.06 7.21 -18.01
N SER A 83 -18.99 7.91 -18.32
CA SER A 83 -18.37 7.95 -19.66
C SER A 83 -17.64 6.64 -20.01
N LEU A 84 -17.07 5.96 -19.01
CA LEU A 84 -16.46 4.63 -19.12
C LEU A 84 -17.52 3.54 -19.34
N MET A 85 -18.74 3.69 -18.81
CA MET A 85 -19.89 2.84 -19.20
C MET A 85 -20.30 3.00 -20.67
N MET A 86 -19.88 4.07 -21.34
CA MET A 86 -20.15 4.37 -22.75
C MET A 86 -18.97 4.03 -23.68
N THR A 87 -17.84 3.57 -23.13
CA THR A 87 -16.70 3.05 -23.88
C THR A 87 -16.64 1.52 -23.72
N PRO A 88 -16.22 0.74 -24.73
CA PRO A 88 -16.21 -0.74 -24.67
C PRO A 88 -15.12 -1.33 -23.75
N ALA A 89 -14.55 -0.53 -22.82
CA ALA A 89 -13.57 -0.99 -21.84
C ALA A 89 -14.30 -1.27 -20.52
N THR A 90 -14.08 -2.44 -19.93
CA THR A 90 -14.78 -2.77 -18.68
C THR A 90 -14.25 -1.89 -17.54
N THR A 91 -15.11 -1.46 -16.64
CA THR A 91 -14.74 -0.70 -15.43
C THR A 91 -13.65 -1.43 -14.62
N ILE A 92 -13.58 -2.76 -14.74
CA ILE A 92 -12.56 -3.64 -14.18
C ILE A 92 -11.19 -3.41 -14.83
N ASP A 93 -11.10 -3.28 -16.16
CA ASP A 93 -9.84 -3.06 -16.87
C ASP A 93 -9.19 -1.72 -16.48
N VAL A 94 -10.00 -0.68 -16.27
CA VAL A 94 -9.52 0.63 -15.82
C VAL A 94 -9.02 0.58 -14.39
N LEU A 95 -9.76 -0.10 -13.50
CA LEU A 95 -9.36 -0.24 -12.09
C LEU A 95 -8.07 -1.06 -11.96
N ILE A 96 -7.95 -2.16 -12.72
CA ILE A 96 -6.74 -2.98 -12.77
C ILE A 96 -5.57 -2.16 -13.33
N GLY A 97 -5.80 -1.37 -14.38
CA GLY A 97 -4.79 -0.47 -14.95
C GLY A 97 -4.26 0.54 -13.94
N LYS A 98 -5.15 1.22 -13.21
CA LYS A 98 -4.77 2.19 -12.17
C LYS A 98 -4.08 1.53 -10.98
N SER A 99 -4.57 0.39 -10.52
CA SER A 99 -3.95 -0.38 -9.43
C SER A 99 -2.55 -0.85 -9.81
N THR A 100 -2.33 -1.25 -11.06
CA THR A 100 -1.01 -1.61 -11.61
C THR A 100 -0.07 -0.41 -11.60
N LEU A 101 -0.58 0.78 -11.93
CA LEU A 101 0.20 2.02 -11.85
C LEU A 101 0.65 2.32 -10.43
N VAL A 102 -0.27 2.30 -9.46
CA VAL A 102 0.05 2.52 -8.04
C VAL A 102 1.04 1.47 -7.56
N PHE A 103 0.89 0.22 -7.97
CA PHE A 103 1.81 -0.86 -7.63
C PHE A 103 3.24 -0.59 -8.12
N VAL A 104 3.40 -0.28 -9.41
CA VAL A 104 4.72 -0.01 -10.01
C VAL A 104 5.37 1.23 -9.39
N MET A 105 4.61 2.33 -9.25
CA MET A 105 5.12 3.57 -8.66
C MET A 105 5.58 3.36 -7.22
N SER A 106 4.78 2.63 -6.43
CA SER A 106 5.10 2.35 -5.04
C SER A 106 6.30 1.43 -4.91
N ALA A 107 6.42 0.41 -5.76
CA ALA A 107 7.59 -0.46 -5.78
C ALA A 107 8.87 0.34 -6.07
N VAL A 108 8.85 1.22 -7.08
CA VAL A 108 10.02 2.06 -7.42
C VAL A 108 10.39 3.00 -6.28
N VAL A 109 9.43 3.71 -5.69
CA VAL A 109 9.70 4.65 -4.60
C VAL A 109 10.21 3.93 -3.35
N LEU A 110 9.65 2.77 -3.00
CA LEU A 110 10.09 2.00 -1.85
C LEU A 110 11.49 1.41 -2.03
N VAL A 111 11.86 1.00 -3.25
CA VAL A 111 13.24 0.60 -3.56
C VAL A 111 14.21 1.76 -3.34
N ILE A 112 13.86 2.95 -3.85
CA ILE A 112 14.67 4.16 -3.66
C ILE A 112 14.77 4.52 -2.16
N ALA A 113 13.65 4.50 -1.43
CA ALA A 113 13.61 4.80 -0.01
C ALA A 113 14.45 3.80 0.81
N THR A 114 14.40 2.51 0.48
CA THR A 114 15.21 1.47 1.12
C THR A 114 16.70 1.71 0.89
N TYR A 115 17.09 1.99 -0.36
CA TYR A 115 18.48 2.27 -0.73
C TYR A 115 19.01 3.53 -0.02
N LEU A 116 18.22 4.59 0.04
CA LEU A 116 18.59 5.84 0.71
C LEU A 116 18.61 5.71 2.23
N PHE A 117 17.78 4.86 2.81
CA PHE A 117 17.83 4.58 4.24
C PHE A 117 19.08 3.75 4.61
N GLY A 118 19.53 2.87 3.71
CA GLY A 118 20.67 1.98 3.94
C GLY A 118 20.33 0.78 4.81
N TYR A 119 19.07 0.31 4.75
CA TYR A 119 18.65 -0.90 5.45
C TYR A 119 19.08 -2.15 4.66
N GLU A 120 19.81 -3.05 5.32
CA GLU A 120 20.18 -4.35 4.76
C GLU A 120 19.27 -5.43 5.36
N PRO A 121 18.44 -6.14 4.57
CA PRO A 121 17.57 -7.18 5.10
C PRO A 121 18.35 -8.47 5.39
N ALA A 122 17.93 -9.23 6.42
CA ALA A 122 18.46 -10.57 6.71
C ALA A 122 18.25 -11.57 5.56
N SER A 123 17.13 -11.45 4.83
CA SER A 123 16.87 -12.20 3.60
C SER A 123 16.23 -11.29 2.57
N ILE A 124 16.94 -11.06 1.47
CA ILE A 124 16.48 -10.21 0.36
C ILE A 124 15.17 -10.75 -0.23
N TRP A 125 15.05 -12.06 -0.40
CA TRP A 125 13.85 -12.65 -1.00
C TRP A 125 12.62 -12.49 -0.11
N ALA A 126 12.75 -12.74 1.20
CA ALA A 126 11.65 -12.56 2.16
C ALA A 126 11.22 -11.09 2.25
N PHE A 127 12.19 -10.17 2.26
CA PHE A 127 11.93 -8.73 2.28
C PHE A 127 11.18 -8.25 1.03
N VAL A 128 11.63 -8.65 -0.16
CA VAL A 128 10.96 -8.30 -1.42
C VAL A 128 9.54 -8.87 -1.45
N ALA A 129 9.35 -10.13 -1.03
CA ALA A 129 8.03 -10.75 -0.96
C ALA A 129 7.09 -9.98 0.01
N ALA A 130 7.59 -9.60 1.19
CA ALA A 130 6.81 -8.82 2.17
C ALA A 130 6.40 -7.45 1.62
N ILE A 131 7.30 -6.75 0.93
CA ILE A 131 6.98 -5.46 0.29
C ILE A 131 5.91 -5.65 -0.77
N LEU A 132 6.08 -6.60 -1.69
CA LEU A 132 5.13 -6.80 -2.80
C LEU A 132 3.74 -7.17 -2.25
N LEU A 133 3.67 -8.08 -1.28
CA LEU A 133 2.41 -8.45 -0.63
C LEU A 133 1.76 -7.26 0.09
N SER A 134 2.56 -6.43 0.75
CA SER A 134 2.08 -5.21 1.42
C SER A 134 1.54 -4.20 0.41
N ILE A 135 2.21 -3.96 -0.72
CA ILE A 135 1.68 -3.06 -1.77
C ILE A 135 0.31 -3.57 -2.25
N ILE A 136 0.16 -4.88 -2.49
CA ILE A 136 -1.13 -5.45 -2.91
C ILE A 136 -2.19 -5.28 -1.81
N LEU A 137 -1.81 -5.49 -0.55
CA LEU A 137 -2.71 -5.32 0.59
C LEU A 137 -3.22 -3.89 0.71
N TYR A 138 -2.32 -2.91 0.76
CA TYR A 138 -2.69 -1.52 0.95
C TYR A 138 -3.35 -0.89 -0.28
N THR A 139 -3.06 -1.39 -1.49
CA THR A 139 -3.85 -1.03 -2.67
C THR A 139 -5.28 -1.57 -2.54
N ALA A 140 -5.49 -2.80 -2.07
CA ALA A 140 -6.84 -3.32 -1.80
C ALA A 140 -7.58 -2.53 -0.71
N VAL A 141 -6.89 -2.06 0.34
CA VAL A 141 -7.50 -1.16 1.33
C VAL A 141 -7.86 0.18 0.71
N GLY A 142 -6.96 0.76 -0.09
CA GLY A 142 -7.19 2.01 -0.81
C GLY A 142 -8.34 1.92 -1.81
N THR A 143 -8.53 0.77 -2.47
CA THR A 143 -9.69 0.56 -3.33
C THR A 143 -10.99 0.56 -2.56
N ILE A 144 -11.03 -0.12 -1.41
CA ILE A 144 -12.20 -0.11 -0.52
C ILE A 144 -12.52 1.33 -0.11
N CYS A 145 -11.54 2.08 0.38
CA CYS A 145 -11.70 3.49 0.74
C CYS A 145 -12.26 4.34 -0.42
N GLY A 146 -11.62 4.28 -1.58
CA GLY A 146 -12.08 5.01 -2.78
C GLY A 146 -13.47 4.59 -3.27
N LEU A 147 -13.88 3.33 -3.03
CA LEU A 147 -15.22 2.84 -3.37
C LEU A 147 -16.33 3.39 -2.47
N PHE A 148 -16.03 3.79 -1.24
CA PHE A 148 -17.01 4.43 -0.35
C PHE A 148 -16.99 5.95 -0.41
N SER A 149 -15.92 6.54 -0.92
CA SER A 149 -15.82 7.99 -1.11
C SER A 149 -16.59 8.48 -2.33
N LYS A 150 -17.23 9.65 -2.18
CA LYS A 150 -17.96 10.34 -3.26
C LYS A 150 -17.12 11.44 -3.91
N THR A 151 -16.26 12.08 -3.12
CA THR A 151 -15.37 13.16 -3.55
C THR A 151 -13.91 12.82 -3.25
N LEU A 152 -12.99 13.52 -3.89
CA LEU A 152 -11.55 13.43 -3.61
C LEU A 152 -11.23 13.77 -2.14
N LEU A 153 -11.98 14.71 -1.55
CA LEU A 153 -11.83 15.11 -0.15
C LEU A 153 -12.32 14.00 0.80
N ASP A 154 -13.44 13.35 0.49
CA ASP A 154 -13.89 12.20 1.27
C ASP A 154 -12.89 11.04 1.21
N ALA A 155 -12.22 10.85 0.06
CA ALA A 155 -11.20 9.83 -0.10
C ALA A 155 -9.97 10.12 0.77
N SER A 156 -9.50 11.36 0.79
CA SER A 156 -8.36 11.75 1.62
C SER A 156 -8.65 11.57 3.12
N LEU A 157 -9.87 11.90 3.56
CA LEU A 157 -10.30 11.72 4.96
C LEU A 157 -10.51 10.25 5.33
N SER A 158 -10.97 9.41 4.40
CA SER A 158 -11.22 7.99 4.64
C SER A 158 -9.96 7.19 5.00
N ILE A 159 -8.78 7.74 4.72
CA ILE A 159 -7.49 7.09 4.99
C ILE A 159 -7.04 7.34 6.42
N ILE A 160 -7.50 8.39 7.09
CA ILE A 160 -7.17 8.67 8.50
C ILE A 160 -7.40 7.46 9.41
N PRO A 161 -8.58 6.80 9.41
CA PRO A 161 -8.79 5.61 10.23
C PRO A 161 -7.88 4.44 9.81
N VAL A 162 -7.58 4.30 8.51
CA VAL A 162 -6.63 3.29 8.02
C VAL A 162 -5.24 3.55 8.56
N THR A 163 -4.75 4.79 8.51
CA THR A 163 -3.47 5.19 9.08
C THR A 163 -3.40 4.85 10.56
N ILE A 164 -4.45 5.17 11.33
CA ILE A 164 -4.47 4.89 12.77
C ILE A 164 -4.39 3.38 13.00
N ILE A 165 -5.26 2.59 12.34
CA ILE A 165 -5.35 1.15 12.56
C ILE A 165 -4.04 0.46 12.17
N PHE A 166 -3.50 0.73 10.97
CA PHE A 166 -2.32 0.02 10.49
C PHE A 166 -1.01 0.57 11.07
N SER A 167 -0.87 1.88 11.29
CA SER A 167 0.37 2.44 11.84
C SER A 167 0.47 2.30 13.35
N ALA A 168 -0.66 2.25 14.08
CA ALA A 168 -0.65 2.04 15.53
C ALA A 168 -0.54 0.56 15.92
N ALA A 169 -0.88 -0.38 15.03
CA ALA A 169 -0.84 -1.81 15.37
C ALA A 169 0.53 -2.31 15.84
N PRO A 170 1.66 -1.96 15.19
CA PRO A 170 2.98 -2.37 15.67
C PRO A 170 3.32 -1.78 17.04
N TRP A 171 2.82 -0.58 17.33
CA TRP A 171 3.05 0.09 18.61
C TRP A 171 2.22 -0.56 19.71
N GLY A 172 0.96 -0.88 19.43
CA GLY A 172 0.08 -1.62 20.33
C GLY A 172 0.55 -3.03 20.63
N ALA A 173 1.28 -3.67 19.70
CA ALA A 173 1.91 -4.97 19.94
C ALA A 173 2.96 -4.93 21.07
N PHE A 174 3.62 -3.78 21.31
CA PHE A 174 4.53 -3.61 22.45
C PHE A 174 3.81 -3.48 23.80
N LEU A 175 2.50 -3.17 23.82
CA LEU A 175 1.67 -3.06 25.03
C LEU A 175 0.95 -4.37 25.39
N VAL A 176 1.24 -5.47 24.69
CA VAL A 176 0.58 -6.77 24.90
C VAL A 176 0.92 -7.35 26.28
N GLU A 177 2.10 -7.06 26.83
CA GLU A 177 2.50 -7.51 28.17
C GLU A 177 1.57 -6.95 29.26
N ASP A 178 1.11 -5.70 29.10
CA ASP A 178 0.21 -5.05 30.05
C ASP A 178 -1.27 -5.34 29.77
N TYR A 179 -1.65 -5.54 28.50
CA TYR A 179 -3.05 -5.74 28.08
C TYR A 179 -3.19 -6.86 27.03
N PRO A 180 -3.67 -8.06 27.43
CA PRO A 180 -3.81 -9.22 26.54
C PRO A 180 -4.72 -9.00 25.33
N ILE A 181 -5.61 -8.01 25.37
CA ILE A 181 -6.52 -7.68 24.27
C ILE A 181 -5.76 -7.18 23.02
N PHE A 182 -4.56 -6.60 23.20
CA PHE A 182 -3.74 -6.12 22.09
C PHE A 182 -3.01 -7.24 21.34
N LYS A 183 -3.10 -8.50 21.79
CA LYS A 183 -2.49 -9.64 21.09
C LYS A 183 -3.01 -9.80 19.66
N VAL A 184 -4.21 -9.31 19.36
CA VAL A 184 -4.78 -9.28 18.00
C VAL A 184 -4.01 -8.33 17.07
N LEU A 185 -3.46 -7.23 17.60
CA LEU A 185 -2.66 -6.27 16.83
C LEU A 185 -1.35 -6.88 16.36
N ASP A 186 -0.85 -7.89 17.04
CA ASP A 186 0.37 -8.59 16.64
C ASP A 186 0.18 -9.31 15.30
N TYR A 187 -1.02 -9.84 15.04
CA TYR A 187 -1.37 -10.49 13.77
C TYR A 187 -1.68 -9.52 12.63
N MET A 188 -1.64 -8.21 12.85
CA MET A 188 -1.83 -7.26 11.78
C MET A 188 -0.63 -7.26 10.82
N PRO A 189 -0.86 -7.07 9.51
CA PRO A 189 0.20 -7.15 8.49
C PRO A 189 1.29 -6.09 8.72
N SER A 190 0.94 -4.92 9.26
CA SER A 190 1.90 -3.88 9.63
C SER A 190 2.81 -4.30 10.77
N SER A 191 2.30 -5.01 11.78
CA SER A 191 3.07 -5.56 12.90
C SER A 191 3.95 -6.71 12.45
N GLN A 192 3.42 -7.60 11.61
CA GLN A 192 4.17 -8.71 11.02
C GLN A 192 5.31 -8.22 10.11
N LEU A 193 5.14 -7.10 9.42
CA LEU A 193 6.22 -6.45 8.69
C LEU A 193 7.34 -6.00 9.65
N VAL A 194 7.00 -5.45 10.82
CA VAL A 194 8.00 -5.04 11.83
C VAL A 194 8.76 -6.25 12.36
N HIS A 195 8.06 -7.35 12.65
CA HIS A 195 8.67 -8.61 13.07
C HIS A 195 9.65 -9.13 12.03
N LEU A 196 9.26 -9.14 10.74
CA LEU A 196 10.12 -9.58 9.66
C LEU A 196 11.39 -8.71 9.52
N LEU A 197 11.28 -7.40 9.74
CA LEU A 197 12.41 -6.48 9.70
C LEU A 197 13.31 -6.57 10.94
N GLY A 198 12.75 -7.00 12.07
CA GLY A 198 13.43 -7.17 13.35
C GLY A 198 14.25 -8.45 13.48
N ILE A 199 14.12 -9.39 12.52
CA ILE A 199 14.86 -10.65 12.54
C ILE A 199 16.38 -10.37 12.40
N PRO A 200 17.21 -10.90 13.31
CA PRO A 200 18.66 -10.68 13.27
C PRO A 200 19.30 -11.29 12.03
N HIS A 201 20.38 -10.67 11.53
CA HIS A 201 21.11 -11.13 10.33
C HIS A 201 21.80 -12.49 10.50
N THR A 202 21.97 -12.97 11.73
CA THR A 202 22.65 -14.24 12.03
C THR A 202 21.81 -15.07 12.98
N GLY A 203 21.77 -16.38 12.76
CA GLY A 203 21.07 -17.33 13.66
C GLY A 203 19.55 -17.45 13.45
N PHE A 204 18.98 -16.87 12.39
CA PHE A 204 17.54 -16.96 12.12
C PHE A 204 17.14 -18.34 11.57
N THR A 205 15.94 -18.79 11.92
CA THR A 205 15.35 -20.02 11.38
C THR A 205 14.46 -19.69 10.19
N THR A 206 14.40 -20.55 9.16
CA THR A 206 13.51 -20.32 8.00
C THR A 206 12.03 -20.15 8.40
N GLY A 207 11.60 -20.80 9.49
CA GLY A 207 10.26 -20.64 10.06
C GLY A 207 9.94 -19.22 10.54
N GLU A 208 10.92 -18.49 11.06
CA GLU A 208 10.74 -17.12 11.56
C GLU A 208 10.49 -16.12 10.42
N LEU A 209 11.03 -16.41 9.23
CA LEU A 209 10.75 -15.62 8.01
C LEU A 209 9.39 -15.98 7.38
N LEU A 210 9.01 -17.26 7.43
CA LEU A 210 7.82 -17.76 6.75
C LEU A 210 6.53 -17.40 7.48
N ILE A 211 6.52 -17.39 8.82
CA ILE A 211 5.31 -17.10 9.60
C ILE A 211 4.78 -15.69 9.30
N PRO A 212 5.59 -14.60 9.37
CA PRO A 212 5.11 -13.26 9.05
C PRO A 212 4.65 -13.14 7.58
N LEU A 213 5.36 -13.77 6.65
CA LEU A 213 4.99 -13.79 5.24
C LEU A 213 3.64 -14.45 4.98
N LEU A 214 3.36 -15.57 5.64
CA LEU A 214 2.09 -16.27 5.51
C LEU A 214 0.93 -15.46 6.09
N ILE A 215 1.14 -14.76 7.20
CA ILE A 215 0.11 -13.90 7.81
C ILE A 215 -0.17 -12.70 6.90
N ILE A 216 0.88 -12.04 6.38
CA ILE A 216 0.72 -10.94 5.42
C ILE A 216 -0.02 -11.45 4.18
N LEU A 217 0.37 -12.60 3.62
CA LEU A 217 -0.29 -13.21 2.47
C LEU A 217 -1.77 -13.50 2.74
N ALA A 218 -2.10 -14.07 3.89
CA ALA A 218 -3.48 -14.35 4.27
C ALA A 218 -4.33 -13.06 4.30
N TRP A 219 -3.81 -11.99 4.90
CA TRP A 219 -4.47 -10.68 4.89
C TRP A 219 -4.59 -10.09 3.50
N THR A 220 -3.55 -10.21 2.67
CA THR A 220 -3.58 -9.75 1.27
C THR A 220 -4.69 -10.47 0.50
N VAL A 221 -4.81 -11.79 0.64
CA VAL A 221 -5.87 -12.58 -0.02
C VAL A 221 -7.25 -12.17 0.49
N VAL A 222 -7.44 -12.04 1.80
CA VAL A 222 -8.73 -11.65 2.38
C VAL A 222 -9.16 -10.26 1.90
N LEU A 223 -8.27 -9.26 1.99
CA LEU A 223 -8.61 -7.88 1.61
C LEU A 223 -8.80 -7.70 0.11
N THR A 224 -8.00 -8.40 -0.71
CA THR A 224 -8.22 -8.40 -2.17
C THR A 224 -9.56 -9.01 -2.53
N ILE A 225 -9.94 -10.17 -1.97
CA ILE A 225 -11.28 -10.77 -2.18
C ILE A 225 -12.38 -9.80 -1.74
N VAL A 226 -12.27 -9.23 -0.54
CA VAL A 226 -13.27 -8.28 -0.01
C VAL A 226 -13.40 -7.07 -0.94
N SER A 227 -12.29 -6.49 -1.39
CA SER A 227 -12.31 -5.36 -2.32
C SER A 227 -13.01 -5.68 -3.64
N VAL A 228 -12.75 -6.86 -4.22
CA VAL A 228 -13.37 -7.32 -5.47
C VAL A 228 -14.86 -7.57 -5.28
N VAL A 229 -15.26 -8.19 -4.15
CA VAL A 229 -16.68 -8.45 -3.85
C VAL A 229 -17.45 -7.15 -3.63
N LEU A 230 -16.90 -6.23 -2.83
CA LEU A 230 -17.51 -4.92 -2.59
C LEU A 230 -17.64 -4.11 -3.88
N TYR A 231 -16.63 -4.18 -4.74
CA TYR A 231 -16.66 -3.59 -6.06
C TYR A 231 -17.78 -4.16 -6.93
N GLN A 232 -17.90 -5.49 -7.04
CA GLN A 232 -18.96 -6.13 -7.83
C GLN A 232 -20.36 -5.82 -7.31
N ARG A 233 -20.53 -5.65 -6.00
CA ARG A 233 -21.81 -5.22 -5.41
C ARG A 233 -22.15 -3.79 -5.80
N ARG A 234 -21.21 -2.87 -5.60
CA ARG A 234 -21.37 -1.45 -5.97
C ARG A 234 -21.74 -1.25 -7.44
N LEU A 235 -21.17 -2.05 -8.33
CA LEU A 235 -21.42 -1.96 -9.77
C LEU A 235 -22.81 -2.48 -10.18
N LYS A 236 -23.50 -3.23 -9.32
CA LYS A 236 -24.88 -3.70 -9.52
C LYS A 236 -25.93 -2.78 -8.91
N ASP A 237 -25.53 -1.96 -7.94
CA ASP A 237 -26.41 -1.05 -7.21
C ASP A 237 -26.56 0.34 -7.90
N GLU A 238 -25.72 0.64 -8.90
CA GLU A 238 -25.77 1.82 -9.77
C GLU A 238 -26.32 1.48 -11.16
#